data_AF-A0A1J3IM39-F1
#
_entry.id   AF-A0A1J3IM39-F1
#
_cell.length_a   1.000
_cell.length_b   1.000
_cell.length_c   1.000
_cell.angle_alpha   90.00
_cell.angle_beta   90.00
_cell.angle_gamma   90.00
#
_symmetry.space_group_name_H-M   'P 1'
#
loop_
_entity.id
_entity.type
_entity.pdbx_description
1 polymer ?
#
loop_
_entity_poly.entity_id
_entity_poly.type
_entity_poly.pdbx_seq_one_letter_code
_entity_poly.pdbx_strand_id
1 'polypeptide(L)'
;MGNVTSNVAAKFAFFPPDPATYGITNDEETGKLVFAGVSPDKNMEVHQLTTKSGNKVVATFWRHPFARFTLLYSHGNAADLGQMVELFIELRAHLRVNIMSYDYSGYGASTGKPSEFNTYYDIEAVYNCLRSDYGIKQEELILYGQSVGSGPTLHMASRLKRLRGVVLHSAILSGIRVLYPVKMTLWFDIFKVRDVFLGNIDNTSVLSHIFV
;
A
#
# COMPACT_ATOMS: atom_id res chain seq x y z
N MET A 1 12.92 6.05 -25.11
CA MET A 1 12.96 4.57 -25.28
C MET A 1 12.58 3.79 -24.00
N GLY A 2 11.96 4.40 -22.97
CA GLY A 2 11.75 3.76 -21.65
C GLY A 2 10.39 3.10 -21.38
N ASN A 3 9.47 3.02 -22.35
CA ASN A 3 8.10 2.53 -22.11
C ASN A 3 7.87 1.04 -22.38
N VAL A 4 8.78 0.36 -23.09
CA VAL A 4 8.56 -1.05 -23.48
C VAL A 4 9.16 -2.00 -22.44
N THR A 5 10.30 -1.65 -21.86
CA THR A 5 10.98 -2.44 -20.82
C THR A 5 10.22 -2.45 -19.49
N SER A 6 9.56 -1.35 -19.12
CA SER A 6 8.78 -1.25 -17.88
C SER A 6 7.55 -2.17 -17.86
N ASN A 7 6.92 -2.38 -19.01
CA ASN A 7 5.67 -3.15 -19.12
C ASN A 7 5.90 -4.67 -18.99
N VAL A 8 7.04 -5.17 -19.47
CA VAL A 8 7.43 -6.58 -19.31
C VAL A 8 7.86 -6.85 -17.87
N ALA A 9 8.69 -5.98 -17.30
CA ALA A 9 9.14 -6.14 -15.91
C ALA A 9 7.95 -6.12 -14.92
N ALA A 10 6.96 -5.27 -15.15
CA ALA A 10 5.75 -5.22 -14.33
C ALA A 10 4.99 -6.57 -14.32
N LYS A 11 4.88 -7.26 -15.47
CA LYS A 11 4.22 -8.57 -15.55
C LYS A 11 4.93 -9.67 -14.77
N PHE A 12 6.24 -9.54 -14.53
CA PHE A 12 6.99 -10.49 -13.71
C PHE A 12 7.07 -10.08 -12.23
N ALA A 13 6.74 -8.83 -11.91
CA ALA A 13 6.82 -8.29 -10.55
C ALA A 13 5.46 -8.31 -9.84
N PHE A 14 4.35 -8.22 -10.57
CA PHE A 14 3.01 -8.08 -10.00
C PHE A 14 2.12 -9.25 -10.42
N PHE A 15 1.62 -9.97 -9.41
CA PHE A 15 0.72 -11.11 -9.55
C PHE A 15 -0.56 -10.82 -8.76
N PRO A 16 -1.50 -10.00 -9.26
CA PRO A 16 -2.79 -9.84 -8.59
C PRO A 16 -3.55 -11.17 -8.55
N PRO A 17 -4.36 -11.45 -7.50
CA PRO A 17 -5.28 -12.58 -7.51
C PRO A 17 -6.22 -12.53 -8.73
N ASP A 18 -6.40 -13.67 -9.39
CA ASP A 18 -7.31 -13.84 -10.52
C ASP A 18 -8.12 -15.16 -10.37
N PRO A 19 -9.44 -15.09 -10.10
CA PRO A 19 -10.24 -13.88 -9.94
C PRO A 19 -9.93 -13.13 -8.63
N ALA A 20 -10.31 -11.86 -8.57
CA ALA A 20 -10.28 -11.07 -7.33
C ALA A 20 -11.12 -11.76 -6.23
N THR A 21 -10.68 -11.67 -4.98
CA THR A 21 -11.33 -12.37 -3.87
C THR A 21 -12.54 -11.64 -3.30
N TYR A 22 -12.76 -10.39 -3.72
CA TYR A 22 -13.88 -9.57 -3.31
C TYR A 22 -14.38 -8.70 -4.48
N GLY A 23 -15.63 -8.23 -4.37
CA GLY A 23 -16.20 -7.21 -5.26
C GLY A 23 -16.58 -5.95 -4.49
N ILE A 24 -17.05 -4.91 -5.19
CA ILE A 24 -17.63 -3.72 -4.56
C ILE A 24 -19.05 -3.49 -5.07
N THR A 25 -19.96 -3.12 -4.17
CA THR A 25 -21.34 -2.74 -4.48
C THR A 25 -21.70 -1.46 -3.72
N ASN A 26 -22.71 -0.75 -4.19
CA ASN A 26 -23.31 0.33 -3.41
C ASN A 26 -24.34 -0.27 -2.46
N ASP A 27 -24.27 0.11 -1.20
CA ASP A 27 -25.30 -0.17 -0.22
C ASP A 27 -26.57 0.62 -0.56
N GLU A 28 -27.71 -0.07 -0.69
CA GLU A 28 -28.96 0.54 -1.18
C GLU A 28 -29.55 1.56 -0.19
N GLU A 29 -29.29 1.41 1.11
CA GLU A 29 -29.81 2.29 2.16
C GLU A 29 -28.95 3.53 2.35
N THR A 30 -27.61 3.38 2.35
CA THR A 30 -26.68 4.45 2.67
C THR A 30 -26.00 5.08 1.46
N GLY A 31 -26.07 4.43 0.28
CA GLY A 31 -25.38 4.84 -0.94
C GLY A 31 -23.85 4.71 -0.85
N LYS A 32 -23.31 4.14 0.23
CA LYS A 32 -21.87 3.97 0.43
C LYS A 32 -21.37 2.71 -0.28
N LEU A 33 -20.10 2.73 -0.64
CA LEU A 33 -19.43 1.54 -1.16
C LEU A 33 -19.22 0.52 -0.03
N VAL A 34 -19.50 -0.74 -0.33
CA VAL A 34 -19.28 -1.89 0.56
C VAL A 34 -18.64 -3.04 -0.22
N PHE A 35 -17.98 -3.96 0.49
CA PHE A 35 -17.49 -5.19 -0.12
C PHE A 35 -18.66 -6.13 -0.45
N ALA A 36 -18.66 -6.65 -1.68
CA ALA A 36 -19.61 -7.66 -2.12
C ALA A 36 -19.14 -9.04 -1.62
N GLY A 37 -20.02 -9.76 -0.92
CA GLY A 37 -19.75 -11.13 -0.48
C GLY A 37 -18.98 -11.27 0.84
N VAL A 38 -18.63 -10.17 1.51
CA VAL A 38 -17.97 -10.17 2.83
C VAL A 38 -18.83 -9.37 3.81
N SER A 39 -19.03 -9.88 5.03
CA SER A 39 -19.78 -9.14 6.06
C SER A 39 -19.03 -7.86 6.43
N PRO A 40 -19.58 -6.66 6.21
CA PRO A 40 -18.89 -5.43 6.54
C PRO A 40 -18.76 -5.30 8.07
N ASP A 41 -17.53 -5.17 8.57
CA ASP A 41 -17.31 -4.63 9.92
C ASP A 41 -17.89 -3.21 9.92
N LYS A 42 -18.73 -2.88 10.90
CA LYS A 42 -19.36 -1.56 11.05
C LYS A 42 -18.35 -0.40 11.10
N ASN A 43 -17.08 -0.70 11.38
CA ASN A 43 -15.99 0.27 11.47
C ASN A 43 -15.11 0.32 10.21
N MET A 44 -15.49 -0.39 9.14
CA MET A 44 -14.82 -0.36 7.85
C MET A 44 -15.57 0.57 6.90
N GLU A 45 -14.87 1.55 6.34
CA GLU A 45 -15.35 2.41 5.25
C GLU A 45 -14.62 2.02 3.96
N VAL A 46 -15.33 1.86 2.85
CA VAL A 46 -14.74 1.56 1.52
C VAL A 46 -14.77 2.80 0.64
N HIS A 47 -13.68 3.05 -0.06
CA HIS A 47 -13.50 4.18 -0.97
C HIS A 47 -13.10 3.70 -2.35
N GLN A 48 -13.51 4.45 -3.36
CA GLN A 48 -12.97 4.34 -4.71
C GLN A 48 -12.33 5.68 -5.07
N LEU A 49 -11.00 5.69 -5.13
CA LEU A 49 -10.20 6.90 -5.30
C LEU A 49 -9.67 7.00 -6.73
N THR A 50 -9.73 8.19 -7.31
CA THR A 50 -9.14 8.45 -8.64
C THR A 50 -7.67 8.84 -8.47
N THR A 51 -6.80 8.11 -9.14
CA THR A 51 -5.36 8.33 -9.14
C THR A 51 -4.95 9.37 -10.19
N LYS A 52 -3.72 9.87 -10.09
CA LYS A 52 -3.16 10.82 -11.06
C LYS A 52 -3.08 10.26 -12.48
N SER A 53 -2.94 8.95 -12.64
CA SER A 53 -2.95 8.28 -13.95
C SER A 53 -4.36 8.04 -14.49
N GLY A 54 -5.42 8.39 -13.74
CA GLY A 54 -6.81 8.19 -14.13
C GLY A 54 -7.39 6.82 -13.76
N ASN A 55 -6.59 5.93 -13.15
CA ASN A 55 -7.09 4.67 -12.61
C ASN A 55 -7.94 4.94 -11.36
N LYS A 56 -8.96 4.11 -11.15
CA LYS A 56 -9.71 4.01 -9.90
C LYS A 56 -9.15 2.89 -9.04
N VAL A 57 -8.70 3.21 -7.82
CA VAL A 57 -8.23 2.25 -6.83
C VAL A 57 -9.19 2.15 -5.66
N VAL A 58 -9.34 0.95 -5.13
CA VAL A 58 -10.17 0.70 -3.95
C VAL A 58 -9.31 0.82 -2.70
N ALA A 59 -9.84 1.52 -1.70
CA ALA A 59 -9.22 1.66 -0.39
C ALA A 59 -10.23 1.35 0.72
N THR A 60 -9.73 0.89 1.87
CA THR A 60 -10.53 0.65 3.06
C THR A 60 -9.93 1.36 4.26
N PHE A 61 -10.79 1.99 5.05
CA PHE A 61 -10.42 2.66 6.29
C PHE A 61 -11.09 1.98 7.48
N TRP A 62 -10.28 1.51 8.41
CA TRP A 62 -10.69 0.77 9.59
C TRP A 62 -10.45 1.63 10.83
N ARG A 63 -11.52 2.02 11.51
CA ARG A 63 -11.42 2.87 12.71
C ARG A 63 -11.30 2.06 13.98
N HIS A 64 -10.41 2.48 14.87
CA HIS A 64 -10.39 2.01 16.26
C HIS A 64 -10.72 3.17 17.21
N PRO A 65 -11.68 3.01 18.15
CA PRO A 65 -12.18 4.12 18.98
C PRO A 65 -11.10 4.87 19.78
N PHE A 66 -10.04 4.17 20.16
CA PHE A 66 -8.93 4.71 20.96
C PHE A 66 -7.64 4.87 20.16
N ALA A 67 -7.71 4.86 18.83
CA ALA A 67 -6.53 4.98 18.00
C ALA A 67 -5.91 6.38 18.10
N ARG A 68 -4.61 6.40 18.43
CA ARG A 68 -3.78 7.60 18.35
C ARG A 68 -3.04 7.72 17.00
N PHE A 69 -2.81 6.59 16.35
CA PHE A 69 -2.05 6.52 15.10
C PHE A 69 -2.85 5.81 14.02
N THR A 70 -2.53 6.15 12.78
CA THR A 70 -3.08 5.52 11.58
C THR A 70 -1.95 4.83 10.82
N LEU A 71 -2.11 3.54 10.51
CA LEU A 71 -1.23 2.84 9.57
C LEU A 71 -1.76 3.02 8.15
N LEU A 72 -0.91 3.47 7.23
CA LEU A 72 -1.15 3.34 5.79
C LEU A 72 -0.43 2.09 5.30
N TYR A 73 -1.20 1.04 4.98
CA TYR A 73 -0.73 -0.30 4.71
C TYR A 73 -0.71 -0.59 3.20
N SER A 74 0.50 -0.74 2.65
CA SER A 74 0.77 -1.24 1.30
C SER A 74 0.99 -2.75 1.36
N HIS A 75 0.02 -3.53 0.90
CA HIS A 75 0.03 -4.99 1.01
C HIS A 75 1.08 -5.67 0.11
N GLY A 76 1.34 -6.95 0.40
CA GLY A 76 2.25 -7.79 -0.38
C GLY A 76 1.72 -8.13 -1.76
N ASN A 77 2.56 -8.79 -2.56
CA ASN A 77 2.15 -9.33 -3.85
C ASN A 77 1.20 -10.53 -3.65
N ALA A 78 0.48 -10.93 -4.71
CA ALA A 78 -0.45 -12.08 -4.66
C ALA A 78 -1.49 -12.01 -3.55
N ALA A 79 -1.87 -10.79 -3.18
CA ALA A 79 -2.91 -10.49 -2.21
C ALA A 79 -3.77 -9.34 -2.71
N ASP A 80 -5.02 -9.30 -2.27
CA ASP A 80 -5.91 -8.15 -2.40
C ASP A 80 -6.57 -7.82 -1.03
N LEU A 81 -7.32 -6.73 -0.98
CA LEU A 81 -7.97 -6.30 0.28
C LEU A 81 -8.92 -7.33 0.89
N GLY A 82 -9.56 -8.17 0.07
CA GLY A 82 -10.48 -9.21 0.55
C GLY A 82 -9.76 -10.23 1.42
N GLN A 83 -8.57 -10.66 1.00
CA GLN A 83 -7.74 -11.60 1.76
C GLN A 83 -7.10 -10.99 3.02
N MET A 84 -7.02 -9.66 3.09
CA MET A 84 -6.38 -8.94 4.20
C MET A 84 -7.36 -8.60 5.35
N VAL A 85 -8.66 -8.85 5.19
CA VAL A 85 -9.69 -8.48 6.17
C VAL A 85 -9.41 -9.05 7.56
N GLU A 86 -9.17 -10.36 7.69
CA GLU A 86 -8.90 -11.00 8.99
C GLU A 86 -7.64 -10.43 9.65
N LEU A 87 -6.57 -10.23 8.86
CA LEU A 87 -5.34 -9.61 9.34
C LEU A 87 -5.61 -8.20 9.89
N PHE A 88 -6.40 -7.38 9.20
CA PHE A 88 -6.68 -6.02 9.64
C PHE A 88 -7.55 -5.97 10.89
N ILE A 89 -8.50 -6.91 11.06
CA ILE A 89 -9.28 -7.02 12.30
C ILE A 89 -8.34 -7.27 13.50
N GLU A 90 -7.48 -8.28 13.41
CA GLU A 90 -6.54 -8.64 14.47
C GLU A 90 -5.50 -7.54 14.72
N LEU A 91 -4.90 -7.01 13.66
CA LEU A 91 -3.86 -5.97 13.76
C LEU A 91 -4.42 -4.69 14.41
N ARG A 92 -5.62 -4.28 14.01
CA ARG A 92 -6.33 -3.12 14.57
C ARG A 92 -6.63 -3.34 16.05
N ALA A 93 -7.13 -4.51 16.44
CA ALA A 93 -7.49 -4.83 17.81
C ALA A 93 -6.27 -4.89 18.74
N HIS A 94 -5.19 -5.54 18.29
CA HIS A 94 -3.98 -5.71 19.09
C HIS A 94 -3.15 -4.44 19.21
N LEU A 95 -3.01 -3.67 18.12
CA LEU A 95 -2.19 -2.45 18.12
C LEU A 95 -2.97 -1.19 18.51
N ARG A 96 -4.31 -1.25 18.53
CA ARG A 96 -5.21 -0.11 18.84
C ARG A 96 -4.93 1.09 17.94
N VAL A 97 -4.99 0.86 16.64
CA VAL A 97 -4.64 1.80 15.57
C VAL A 97 -5.73 1.86 14.52
N ASN A 98 -5.84 2.98 13.81
CA ASN A 98 -6.60 3.00 12.56
C ASN A 98 -5.76 2.35 11.47
N ILE A 99 -6.42 1.75 10.47
CA ILE A 99 -5.74 1.18 9.31
C ILE A 99 -6.37 1.77 8.05
N MET A 100 -5.56 2.37 7.19
CA MET A 100 -5.90 2.67 5.80
C MET A 100 -5.14 1.69 4.92
N SER A 101 -5.86 0.93 4.13
CA SER A 101 -5.31 -0.04 3.19
C SER A 101 -5.89 0.20 1.80
N TYR A 102 -5.19 -0.21 0.76
CA TYR A 102 -5.62 -0.01 -0.62
C TYR A 102 -5.09 -1.09 -1.53
N ASP A 103 -5.84 -1.41 -2.59
CA ASP A 103 -5.33 -2.23 -3.67
C ASP A 103 -4.59 -1.37 -4.69
N TYR A 104 -3.53 -1.94 -5.28
CA TYR A 104 -2.84 -1.32 -6.40
C TYR A 104 -3.71 -1.28 -7.65
N SER A 105 -3.40 -0.39 -8.59
CA SER A 105 -3.97 -0.41 -9.93
C SER A 105 -3.88 -1.82 -10.54
N GLY A 106 -5.01 -2.40 -10.94
CA GLY A 106 -5.12 -3.76 -11.47
C GLY A 106 -5.12 -4.90 -10.44
N TYR A 107 -5.24 -4.61 -9.15
CA TYR A 107 -5.48 -5.57 -8.07
C TYR A 107 -6.92 -5.49 -7.56
N GLY A 108 -7.46 -6.63 -7.11
CA GLY A 108 -8.80 -6.69 -6.53
C GLY A 108 -9.86 -6.05 -7.42
N ALA A 109 -10.67 -5.16 -6.84
CA ALA A 109 -11.68 -4.40 -7.58
C ALA A 109 -11.15 -3.08 -8.19
N SER A 110 -9.83 -2.86 -8.17
CA SER A 110 -9.19 -1.67 -8.74
C SER A 110 -8.98 -1.82 -10.25
N THR A 111 -9.21 -0.72 -10.97
CA THR A 111 -9.04 -0.67 -12.44
C THR A 111 -7.57 -0.51 -12.85
N GLY A 112 -7.29 -0.66 -14.14
CA GLY A 112 -5.98 -0.37 -14.73
C GLY A 112 -5.06 -1.58 -14.77
N LYS A 113 -3.75 -1.33 -14.69
CA LYS A 113 -2.70 -2.37 -14.72
C LYS A 113 -1.63 -2.07 -13.69
N PRO A 114 -1.05 -3.10 -13.07
CA PRO A 114 -0.01 -2.87 -12.09
C PRO A 114 1.28 -2.44 -12.77
N SER A 115 1.92 -1.43 -12.21
CA SER A 115 3.25 -0.96 -12.58
C SER A 115 3.81 -0.16 -11.42
N GLU A 116 5.14 -0.05 -11.34
CA GLU A 116 5.81 0.76 -10.30
C GLU A 116 5.22 2.17 -10.21
N PHE A 117 5.16 2.91 -11.32
CA PHE A 117 4.62 4.27 -11.33
C PHE A 117 3.15 4.35 -10.93
N ASN A 118 2.34 3.35 -11.31
CA ASN A 118 0.95 3.32 -10.86
C ASN A 118 0.88 3.13 -9.34
N THR A 119 1.68 2.21 -8.75
CA THR A 119 1.69 2.05 -7.29
C THR A 119 2.02 3.32 -6.53
N TYR A 120 2.85 4.20 -7.12
CA TYR A 120 3.16 5.52 -6.59
C TYR A 120 1.97 6.47 -6.65
N TYR A 121 1.26 6.52 -7.77
CA TYR A 121 0.04 7.31 -7.90
C TYR A 121 -1.10 6.79 -7.02
N ASP A 122 -1.15 5.47 -6.81
CA ASP A 122 -2.13 4.81 -5.96
C ASP A 122 -1.95 5.26 -4.50
N ILE A 123 -0.74 5.12 -3.93
CA ILE A 123 -0.48 5.54 -2.54
C ILE A 123 -0.62 7.06 -2.35
N GLU A 124 -0.29 7.86 -3.36
CA GLU A 124 -0.52 9.30 -3.34
C GLU A 124 -2.00 9.66 -3.25
N ALA A 125 -2.86 8.97 -4.00
CA ALA A 125 -4.31 9.18 -3.93
C ALA A 125 -4.87 8.82 -2.54
N VAL A 126 -4.43 7.70 -1.98
CA VAL A 126 -4.86 7.21 -0.67
C VAL A 126 -4.39 8.11 0.47
N TYR A 127 -3.13 8.56 0.43
CA TYR A 127 -2.62 9.54 1.39
C TYR A 127 -3.39 10.87 1.31
N ASN A 128 -3.76 11.32 0.11
CA ASN A 128 -4.57 12.53 -0.05
C ASN A 128 -5.97 12.36 0.56
N CYS A 129 -6.61 11.21 0.38
CA CYS A 129 -7.88 10.90 1.06
C CYS A 129 -7.73 10.94 2.58
N LEU A 130 -6.70 10.29 3.15
CA LEU A 130 -6.40 10.35 4.59
C LEU A 130 -6.24 11.78 5.12
N ARG A 131 -5.56 12.63 4.37
CA ARG A 131 -5.33 14.02 4.77
C ARG A 131 -6.59 14.87 4.65
N SER A 132 -7.29 14.79 3.52
CA SER A 132 -8.42 15.67 3.20
C SER A 132 -9.70 15.26 3.91
N ASP A 133 -10.01 13.97 3.93
CA ASP A 133 -11.33 13.47 4.36
C ASP A 133 -11.31 13.08 5.83
N TYR A 134 -10.15 12.61 6.32
CA TYR A 134 -9.98 12.17 7.71
C TYR A 134 -9.15 13.13 8.57
N GLY A 135 -8.52 14.15 7.98
CA GLY A 135 -7.73 15.13 8.72
C GLY A 135 -6.48 14.57 9.40
N ILE A 136 -6.00 13.38 8.98
CA ILE A 136 -4.85 12.72 9.60
C ILE A 136 -3.58 13.51 9.32
N LYS A 137 -2.84 13.84 10.38
CA LYS A 137 -1.58 14.59 10.27
C LYS A 137 -0.41 13.65 10.00
N GLN A 138 0.67 14.17 9.41
CA GLN A 138 1.87 13.38 9.12
C GLN A 138 2.48 12.76 10.39
N GLU A 139 2.39 13.46 11.52
CA GLU A 139 2.96 13.02 12.79
C GLU A 139 2.15 11.90 13.48
N GLU A 140 0.96 11.61 12.95
CA GLU A 140 0.04 10.56 13.38
C GLU A 140 0.05 9.35 12.42
N LEU A 141 0.74 9.50 11.28
CA LEU A 141 0.77 8.52 10.20
C LEU A 141 2.01 7.64 10.28
N ILE A 142 1.80 6.31 10.28
CA ILE A 142 2.86 5.32 10.14
C ILE A 142 2.68 4.65 8.78
N LEU A 143 3.71 4.62 7.94
CA LEU A 143 3.66 3.88 6.69
C LEU A 143 4.09 2.43 6.91
N TYR A 144 3.38 1.48 6.33
CA TYR A 144 3.69 0.06 6.41
C TYR A 144 3.74 -0.54 5.02
N GLY A 145 4.88 -1.11 4.64
CA GLY A 145 5.06 -1.79 3.36
C GLY A 145 5.45 -3.24 3.53
N GLN A 146 4.66 -4.16 2.99
CA GLN A 146 4.97 -5.59 2.96
C GLN A 146 5.49 -6.00 1.58
N SER A 147 6.66 -6.64 1.52
CA SER A 147 7.22 -7.17 0.27
C SER A 147 7.20 -6.14 -0.87
N VAL A 148 6.44 -6.34 -1.95
CA VAL A 148 6.31 -5.39 -3.07
C VAL A 148 5.78 -4.02 -2.64
N GLY A 149 4.98 -3.96 -1.58
CA GLY A 149 4.45 -2.73 -1.00
C GLY A 149 5.52 -1.82 -0.38
N SER A 150 6.76 -2.30 -0.20
CA SER A 150 7.86 -1.46 0.25
C SER A 150 8.19 -0.33 -0.73
N GLY A 151 8.02 -0.57 -2.04
CA GLY A 151 8.25 0.42 -3.09
C GLY A 151 7.40 1.69 -2.90
N PRO A 152 6.07 1.62 -3.01
CA PRO A 152 5.20 2.78 -2.81
C PRO A 152 5.32 3.37 -1.40
N THR A 153 5.54 2.55 -0.38
CA THR A 153 5.78 3.00 1.01
C THR A 153 6.99 3.93 1.10
N LEU A 154 8.14 3.53 0.54
CA LEU A 154 9.36 4.33 0.57
C LEU A 154 9.25 5.58 -0.32
N HIS A 155 8.60 5.46 -1.47
CA HIS A 155 8.28 6.60 -2.33
C HIS A 155 7.50 7.66 -1.55
N MET A 156 6.46 7.26 -0.81
CA MET A 156 5.70 8.18 0.02
C MET A 156 6.54 8.74 1.18
N ALA A 157 7.28 7.88 1.88
CA ALA A 157 8.12 8.26 3.02
C ALA A 157 9.11 9.38 2.65
N SER A 158 9.77 9.28 1.49
CA SER A 158 10.74 10.27 0.99
C SER A 158 10.15 11.68 0.77
N ARG A 159 8.81 11.81 0.70
CA ARG A 159 8.10 13.08 0.46
C ARG A 159 7.52 13.68 1.73
N LEU A 160 7.40 12.91 2.81
CA LEU A 160 6.78 13.33 4.07
C LEU A 160 7.85 13.72 5.09
N LYS A 161 7.92 15.01 5.42
CA LYS A 161 8.97 15.57 6.29
C LYS A 161 8.74 15.30 7.78
N ARG A 162 7.49 15.11 8.20
CA ARG A 162 7.10 14.97 9.61
C ARG A 162 6.45 13.61 9.90
N LEU A 163 6.78 12.62 9.08
CA LEU A 163 6.23 11.28 9.20
C LEU A 163 6.59 10.65 10.56
N ARG A 164 5.62 9.97 11.19
CA ARG A 164 5.85 9.32 12.49
C ARG A 164 6.85 8.16 12.41
N GLY A 165 6.76 7.36 11.36
CA GLY A 165 7.58 6.18 11.20
C GLY A 165 7.27 5.40 9.92
N VAL A 166 8.19 4.51 9.58
CA VAL A 166 8.06 3.57 8.47
C VAL A 166 8.37 2.18 9.00
N VAL A 167 7.49 1.23 8.70
CA VAL A 167 7.67 -0.19 8.96
C VAL A 167 7.77 -0.90 7.62
N LEU A 168 8.83 -1.68 7.45
CA LEU A 168 9.04 -2.48 6.25
C LEU A 168 9.06 -3.96 6.65
N HIS A 169 8.07 -4.72 6.20
CA HIS A 169 7.93 -6.15 6.49
C HIS A 169 8.38 -6.96 5.28
N SER A 170 9.48 -7.70 5.44
CA SER A 170 10.06 -8.55 4.41
C SER A 170 10.24 -7.82 3.07
N ALA A 171 10.81 -6.61 3.16
CA ALA A 171 10.96 -5.70 2.04
C ALA A 171 11.76 -6.32 0.89
N ILE A 172 11.31 -6.07 -0.34
CA ILE A 172 12.08 -6.46 -1.51
C ILE A 172 13.32 -5.54 -1.59
N LEU A 173 14.50 -6.12 -1.40
CA LEU A 173 15.77 -5.41 -1.57
C LEU A 173 16.02 -5.04 -3.05
N SER A 174 15.51 -5.85 -3.99
CA SER A 174 15.55 -5.70 -5.45
C SER A 174 14.77 -6.85 -6.13
N GLY A 175 14.03 -6.58 -7.21
CA GLY A 175 13.27 -7.61 -7.96
C GLY A 175 14.16 -8.67 -8.63
N ILE A 176 15.40 -8.32 -9.00
CA ILE A 176 16.40 -9.25 -9.56
C ILE A 176 17.00 -10.16 -8.47
N ARG A 177 17.13 -9.67 -7.23
CA ARG A 177 17.68 -10.45 -6.12
C ARG A 177 16.77 -11.56 -5.62
N VAL A 178 15.47 -11.46 -5.89
CA VAL A 178 14.50 -12.53 -5.62
C VAL A 178 14.71 -13.71 -6.56
N LEU A 179 15.19 -13.48 -7.79
CA LEU A 179 15.43 -14.54 -8.78
C LEU A 179 16.87 -15.07 -8.76
N TYR A 180 17.87 -14.26 -8.40
CA TYR A 180 19.27 -14.67 -8.29
C TYR A 180 19.98 -13.99 -7.12
N PRO A 181 20.69 -14.72 -6.23
CA PRO A 181 21.43 -14.13 -5.11
C PRO A 181 22.73 -13.47 -5.59
N VAL A 182 22.63 -12.32 -6.28
CA VAL A 182 23.79 -11.58 -6.78
C VAL A 182 24.17 -10.45 -5.80
N LYS A 183 25.47 -10.31 -5.54
CA LYS A 183 26.04 -9.34 -4.58
C LYS A 183 26.15 -7.90 -5.12
N MET A 184 25.77 -7.63 -6.37
CA MET A 184 26.03 -6.35 -7.05
C MET A 184 24.74 -5.65 -7.51
N THR A 185 24.64 -4.34 -7.25
CA THR A 185 23.53 -3.48 -7.71
C THR A 185 23.78 -3.07 -9.16
N LEU A 186 22.91 -3.46 -10.09
CA LEU A 186 23.03 -3.10 -11.50
C LEU A 186 22.23 -1.82 -11.79
N TRP A 187 22.75 -0.98 -12.68
CA TRP A 187 22.20 0.29 -13.16
C TRP A 187 20.79 0.27 -13.80
N PHE A 188 20.21 -0.90 -14.09
CA PHE A 188 18.83 -1.05 -14.58
C PHE A 188 17.84 -1.55 -13.49
N ASP A 189 18.24 -1.50 -12.21
CA ASP A 189 17.42 -1.96 -11.10
C ASP A 189 16.27 -0.99 -10.81
N ILE A 190 15.06 -1.54 -10.70
CA ILE A 190 13.77 -0.83 -10.67
C ILE A 190 13.58 -0.15 -9.30
N PHE A 191 14.08 -0.74 -8.22
CA PHE A 191 13.96 -0.18 -6.87
C PHE A 191 15.35 0.03 -6.24
N LYS A 192 15.88 1.26 -6.33
CA LYS A 192 17.11 1.65 -5.60
C LYS A 192 16.79 2.03 -4.15
N VAL A 193 16.46 1.02 -3.34
CA VAL A 193 16.12 1.22 -1.91
C VAL A 193 17.28 1.86 -1.12
N ARG A 194 18.54 1.58 -1.48
CA ARG A 194 19.73 2.01 -0.73
C ARG A 194 19.95 3.53 -0.71
N ASP A 195 19.51 4.27 -1.73
CA ASP A 195 19.78 5.71 -1.82
C ASP A 195 18.81 6.55 -0.96
N VAL A 196 17.60 6.04 -0.69
CA VAL A 196 16.62 6.67 0.20
C VAL A 196 17.05 6.58 1.67
N PHE A 197 17.78 5.51 2.04
CA PHE A 197 18.29 5.29 3.39
C PHE A 197 19.34 6.31 3.85
N LEU A 198 20.03 7.00 2.93
CA LEU A 198 21.20 7.84 3.26
C LEU A 198 20.95 9.35 3.15
N GLY A 199 19.85 9.79 2.52
CA GLY A 199 19.66 11.21 2.19
C GLY A 199 18.78 12.03 3.14
N ASN A 200 17.87 11.42 3.90
CA ASN A 200 16.78 12.16 4.56
C ASN A 200 16.33 11.62 5.94
N ILE A 201 17.07 10.69 6.57
CA ILE A 201 16.58 9.93 7.73
C ILE A 201 17.46 10.16 8.98
N ASP A 202 17.75 11.41 9.33
CA ASP A 202 18.43 11.70 10.60
C ASP A 202 17.47 11.71 11.81
N ASN A 203 16.14 11.63 11.60
CA ASN A 203 15.14 11.74 12.69
C ASN A 203 14.02 10.69 12.69
N THR A 204 14.02 9.72 11.77
CA THR A 204 12.94 8.72 11.66
C THR A 204 13.44 7.37 12.18
N SER A 205 12.84 6.84 13.24
CA SER A 205 13.13 5.49 13.72
C SER A 205 12.63 4.46 12.70
N VAL A 206 13.51 4.01 11.81
CA VAL A 206 13.23 2.91 10.86
C VAL A 206 13.47 1.60 11.59
N LEU A 207 12.38 0.95 12.02
CA LEU A 207 12.44 -0.43 12.52
C LEU A 207 12.39 -1.38 11.32
N SER A 208 13.57 -1.79 10.86
CA SER A 208 13.68 -2.96 9.98
C SER A 208 13.80 -4.20 10.85
N HIS A 209 12.72 -4.95 10.98
CA HIS A 209 12.77 -6.32 11.47
C HIS A 209 12.42 -7.23 10.30
N ILE A 210 13.45 -7.87 9.77
CA ILE A 210 13.31 -8.95 8.80
C ILE A 210 12.79 -10.14 9.60
N PHE A 211 11.47 -10.35 9.60
CA PHE A 211 10.94 -11.66 9.92
C PHE A 211 11.10 -12.50 8.65
N VAL A 212 12.13 -13.35 8.66
CA VAL A 212 12.31 -14.46 7.69
C VAL A 212 11.42 -15.61 8.13
#